data_AF-Q6XHN3-F1
#
_entry.id   AF-Q6XHN3-F1
#
_cell.length_a   1.000
_cell.length_b   1.000
_cell.length_c   1.000
_cell.angle_alpha   90.00
_cell.angle_beta   90.00
_cell.angle_gamma   90.00
#
_symmetry.space_group_name_H-M   'P 1'
#
loop_
_entity.id
_entity.type
_entity.pdbx_description
1 polymer ?
#
loop_
_entity_poly.entity_id
_entity_poly.type
_entity_poly.pdbx_seq_one_letter_code
_entity_poly.pdbx_strand_id
1 'polypeptide(L)'
;RFTASFIRNYAETLCQSYGSHCPVVGKTLSSGEKKLSLVAASVTRSYSTGANAHANVATAAGNAGASAPATATADPGKASAKETFPYERFFNEQIMKKKRDHSYRVFKKVNRLAGDGLFPHALEYSERREKPITVWCSNDYLGMSAHPGVKRAVQDALDRHGSGAGGTRNISGNSLHHERLESKLAELHQKEAALLFTSCFVANDSTLFTLAKLLPGCEI
;
A
#
# COMPACT_ATOMS: atom_id res chain seq x y z
N ARG A 1 -26.68 -9.46 4.49
CA ARG A 1 -26.32 -8.50 3.42
C ARG A 1 -27.63 -8.01 2.82
N PHE A 2 -27.87 -6.70 2.80
CA PHE A 2 -29.10 -6.16 2.21
C PHE A 2 -29.07 -6.33 0.68
N THR A 3 -30.20 -6.72 0.10
CA THR A 3 -30.33 -6.89 -1.35
C THR A 3 -30.42 -5.53 -2.05
N ALA A 4 -30.05 -5.47 -3.33
CA ALA A 4 -30.12 -4.24 -4.11
C ALA A 4 -31.54 -3.64 -4.16
N SER A 5 -32.57 -4.50 -4.16
CA SER A 5 -33.98 -4.08 -4.10
C SER A 5 -34.36 -3.49 -2.75
N PHE A 6 -33.85 -4.06 -1.65
CA PHE A 6 -34.07 -3.53 -0.31
C PHE A 6 -33.43 -2.15 -0.14
N ILE A 7 -32.19 -1.97 -0.61
CA ILE A 7 -31.52 -0.66 -0.56
C ILE A 7 -32.29 0.36 -1.40
N ARG A 8 -32.75 0.00 -2.59
CA ARG A 8 -33.44 0.95 -3.48
C ARG A 8 -34.79 1.43 -2.93
N ASN A 9 -35.51 0.56 -2.24
CA ASN A 9 -36.85 0.87 -1.74
C ASN A 9 -36.86 1.50 -0.34
N TYR A 10 -35.81 1.26 0.46
CA TYR A 10 -35.81 1.65 1.88
C TYR A 10 -34.63 2.54 2.29
N ALA A 11 -33.67 2.82 1.41
CA ALA A 11 -32.52 3.67 1.75
C ALA A 11 -32.95 5.09 2.16
N GLU A 12 -33.95 5.66 1.50
CA GLU A 12 -34.42 7.01 1.81
C GLU A 12 -35.06 7.07 3.21
N THR A 13 -35.97 6.14 3.52
CA THR A 13 -36.60 6.04 4.85
C THR A 13 -35.59 5.76 5.96
N LEU A 14 -34.59 4.91 5.68
CA LEU A 14 -33.52 4.60 6.64
C LEU A 14 -32.60 5.81 6.87
N CYS A 15 -32.25 6.54 5.82
CA CYS A 15 -31.47 7.78 5.92
C CYS A 15 -32.24 8.88 6.66
N GLN A 16 -33.56 9.02 6.44
CA GLN A 16 -34.39 9.99 7.16
C GLN A 16 -34.57 9.61 8.64
N SER A 17 -34.77 8.33 8.94
CA SER A 17 -35.03 7.86 10.31
C SER A 17 -33.76 7.79 11.18
N TYR A 18 -32.63 7.41 10.60
CA TYR A 18 -31.40 7.12 11.33
C TYR A 18 -30.21 7.99 10.93
N GLY A 19 -30.30 8.76 9.84
CA GLY A 19 -29.19 9.58 9.34
C GLY A 19 -28.75 10.68 10.30
N SER A 20 -29.66 11.23 11.09
CA SER A 20 -29.38 12.24 12.14
C SER A 20 -28.59 11.68 13.33
N HIS A 21 -28.66 10.37 13.57
CA HIS A 21 -27.92 9.68 14.63
C HIS A 21 -26.53 9.21 14.16
N CYS A 22 -26.25 9.33 12.86
CA CYS A 22 -24.96 8.99 12.29
C CYS A 22 -24.08 10.25 12.19
N PRO A 23 -22.94 10.33 12.91
CA PRO A 23 -22.08 11.51 12.91
C PRO A 23 -21.43 11.82 11.54
N VAL A 24 -21.46 10.86 10.60
CA VAL A 24 -20.96 11.01 9.22
C VAL A 24 -22.09 11.45 8.28
N VAL A 25 -23.21 10.71 8.24
CA VAL A 25 -24.33 10.97 7.32
C VAL A 25 -25.13 12.21 7.72
N GLY A 26 -25.24 12.49 9.02
CA GLY A 26 -25.99 13.65 9.53
C GLY A 26 -25.41 14.99 9.08
N LYS A 27 -24.09 15.08 8.90
CA LYS A 27 -23.42 16.31 8.41
C LYS A 27 -23.63 16.56 6.92
N THR A 28 -23.83 15.49 6.14
CA THR A 28 -24.07 15.56 4.70
C THR A 28 -25.54 15.83 4.38
N LEU A 29 -26.48 15.29 5.17
CA LEU A 29 -27.92 15.55 5.01
C LEU A 29 -28.33 16.98 5.41
N SER A 30 -27.65 17.58 6.41
CA SER A 30 -27.92 18.97 6.82
C SER A 30 -27.36 20.03 5.87
N SER A 31 -26.41 19.63 5.01
CA SER A 31 -25.70 20.53 4.11
C SER A 31 -26.18 20.25 2.70
N GLY A 32 -27.27 20.91 2.30
CA GLY A 32 -27.87 20.79 0.97
C GLY A 32 -26.83 20.86 -0.16
N GLU A 33 -27.10 20.08 -1.21
CA GLU A 33 -26.30 19.82 -2.42
C GLU A 33 -25.44 21.01 -2.92
N LYS A 34 -24.28 21.27 -2.29
CA LYS A 34 -23.28 22.20 -2.82
C LYS A 34 -21.87 21.75 -2.47
N LYS A 35 -21.29 20.90 -3.34
CA LYS A 35 -19.92 20.98 -3.90
C LYS A 35 -19.46 19.60 -4.40
N LEU A 36 -19.86 19.25 -5.62
CA LEU A 36 -19.15 18.27 -6.45
C LEU A 36 -18.58 18.90 -7.73
N SER A 37 -18.59 20.24 -7.85
CA SER A 37 -18.13 20.95 -9.04
C SER A 37 -16.69 21.49 -8.95
N LEU A 38 -16.03 21.42 -7.79
CA LEU A 38 -14.71 22.05 -7.61
C LEU A 38 -13.51 21.15 -7.96
N VAL A 39 -13.72 19.86 -8.25
CA VAL A 39 -12.63 18.94 -8.63
C VAL A 39 -12.35 18.97 -10.14
N ALA A 40 -13.31 19.43 -10.95
CA ALA A 40 -13.16 19.47 -12.41
C ALA A 40 -12.32 20.64 -12.95
N ALA A 41 -12.11 21.71 -12.16
CA ALA A 41 -11.63 22.99 -12.69
C ALA A 41 -10.14 23.33 -12.41
N SER A 42 -9.41 22.57 -11.59
CA SER A 42 -8.03 22.93 -11.21
C SER A 42 -6.93 21.98 -11.70
N VAL A 43 -7.24 20.99 -12.53
CA VAL A 43 -6.25 20.00 -13.04
C VAL A 43 -5.75 20.32 -14.45
N THR A 44 -5.96 21.54 -14.95
CA THR A 44 -5.28 22.02 -16.16
C THR A 44 -3.93 22.63 -15.81
N ARG A 45 -3.02 21.82 -15.26
CA ARG A 45 -1.58 22.17 -15.23
C ARG A 45 -0.81 21.10 -15.96
N SER A 46 -0.44 21.45 -17.18
CA SER A 46 0.33 20.68 -18.14
C SER A 46 1.65 20.23 -17.52
N TYR A 47 1.86 18.91 -17.39
CA TYR A 47 3.20 18.37 -17.27
C TYR A 47 3.74 18.12 -18.68
N SER A 48 4.79 18.86 -19.03
CA SER A 48 5.57 18.64 -20.23
C SER A 48 6.25 17.27 -20.16
N THR A 49 6.10 16.47 -21.21
CA THR A 49 6.76 15.19 -21.37
C THR A 49 8.24 15.43 -21.66
N GLY A 50 9.09 15.32 -20.65
CA GLY A 50 10.53 15.16 -20.83
C GLY A 50 10.83 13.80 -21.47
N ALA A 51 11.45 13.84 -22.64
CA ALA A 51 11.87 12.66 -23.40
C ALA A 51 12.85 11.81 -22.58
N ASN A 52 12.52 10.53 -22.38
CA ASN A 52 13.48 9.56 -21.87
C ASN A 52 14.42 9.16 -23.02
N ALA A 53 15.67 9.60 -22.92
CA ALA A 53 16.78 9.11 -23.72
C ALA A 53 17.01 7.62 -23.37
N HIS A 54 16.71 6.74 -24.32
CA HIS A 54 17.16 5.35 -24.28
C HIS A 54 18.68 5.32 -24.47
N ALA A 55 19.41 4.97 -23.41
CA ALA A 55 20.82 4.60 -23.52
C ALA A 55 20.94 3.24 -24.21
N ASN A 56 21.25 3.25 -25.50
CA ASN A 56 21.70 2.10 -26.27
C ASN A 56 23.08 1.66 -25.75
N VAL A 57 23.20 0.42 -25.28
CA VAL A 57 24.49 -0.26 -25.22
C VAL A 57 24.61 -1.10 -26.48
N ALA A 58 25.51 -0.67 -27.35
CA ALA A 58 25.87 -1.31 -28.60
C ALA A 58 26.52 -2.68 -28.36
N THR A 59 26.17 -3.66 -29.19
CA THR A 59 27.10 -4.72 -29.59
C THR A 59 27.00 -4.89 -31.11
N ALA A 60 28.17 -4.83 -31.74
CA ALA A 60 28.35 -4.70 -33.17
C ALA A 60 28.29 -6.04 -33.91
N ALA A 61 27.61 -5.99 -35.06
CA ALA A 61 27.88 -6.61 -36.36
C ALA A 61 28.54 -8.01 -36.46
N GLY A 62 27.87 -8.90 -37.19
CA GLY A 62 28.45 -10.10 -37.81
C GLY A 62 27.47 -10.80 -38.75
N ASN A 63 27.71 -10.69 -40.05
CA ASN A 63 26.88 -10.98 -41.23
C ASN A 63 26.22 -12.39 -41.39
N ALA A 64 25.02 -12.35 -41.99
CA ALA A 64 24.47 -13.12 -43.12
C ALA A 64 24.79 -14.62 -43.34
N GLY A 65 23.73 -15.42 -43.54
CA GLY A 65 23.77 -16.71 -44.23
C GLY A 65 22.53 -17.58 -44.03
N ALA A 66 21.63 -17.62 -45.03
CA ALA A 66 20.49 -18.53 -45.07
C ALA A 66 20.93 -19.93 -45.56
N SER A 67 20.53 -21.00 -44.86
CA SER A 67 20.18 -22.32 -45.44
C SER A 67 19.68 -23.27 -44.35
N ALA A 68 18.65 -24.05 -44.68
CA ALA A 68 18.17 -25.21 -43.93
C ALA A 68 18.48 -26.48 -44.77
N PRO A 69 18.17 -27.70 -44.29
CA PRO A 69 18.77 -28.40 -43.15
C PRO A 69 19.46 -29.70 -43.62
N ALA A 70 20.51 -30.16 -42.95
CA ALA A 70 21.07 -31.48 -43.25
C ALA A 70 21.73 -32.15 -42.04
N THR A 71 21.21 -33.36 -41.76
CA THR A 71 21.89 -34.56 -41.24
C THR A 71 22.53 -34.54 -39.85
N ALA A 72 21.97 -35.41 -39.01
CA ALA A 72 22.53 -35.88 -37.77
C ALA A 72 23.92 -36.52 -37.97
N THR A 73 24.87 -36.09 -37.15
CA THR A 73 25.99 -36.93 -36.70
C THR A 73 26.19 -36.67 -35.21
N ALA A 74 26.12 -37.75 -34.44
CA ALA A 74 26.35 -37.75 -33.01
C ALA A 74 27.85 -37.55 -32.73
N ASP A 75 28.18 -36.57 -31.88
CA ASP A 75 29.53 -36.37 -31.35
C ASP A 75 29.53 -36.70 -29.85
N PRO A 76 30.21 -37.78 -29.39
CA PRO A 76 30.25 -38.19 -28.00
C PRO A 76 31.37 -37.43 -27.30
N GLY A 77 31.09 -36.19 -26.88
CA GLY A 77 32.14 -35.37 -26.28
C GLY A 77 31.67 -34.05 -25.72
N LYS A 78 30.68 -34.03 -24.82
CA LYS A 78 30.42 -32.84 -24.00
C LYS A 78 30.36 -33.18 -22.52
N ALA A 79 31.35 -32.61 -21.82
CA ALA A 79 31.48 -32.55 -20.39
C ALA A 79 30.13 -32.38 -19.69
N SER A 80 29.92 -33.18 -18.64
CA SER A 80 28.82 -33.07 -17.69
C SER A 80 28.65 -31.61 -17.23
N ALA A 81 27.80 -30.86 -17.92
CA ALA A 81 27.33 -29.57 -17.47
C ALA A 81 26.57 -29.83 -16.17
N LYS A 82 27.15 -29.39 -15.06
CA LYS A 82 26.59 -29.53 -13.71
C LYS A 82 25.17 -28.96 -13.74
N GLU A 83 24.15 -29.82 -13.76
CA GLU A 83 22.75 -29.39 -13.84
C GLU A 83 22.49 -28.43 -12.69
N THR A 84 22.25 -27.17 -13.03
CA THR A 84 21.95 -26.12 -12.06
C THR A 84 20.44 -26.10 -11.86
N PHE A 85 19.99 -25.88 -10.62
CA PHE A 85 18.57 -25.82 -10.30
C PHE A 85 17.87 -24.77 -11.18
N PRO A 86 16.77 -25.10 -11.88
CA PRO A 86 16.14 -24.21 -12.85
C PRO A 86 15.22 -23.19 -12.15
N TYR A 87 15.82 -22.17 -11.53
CA TYR A 87 15.12 -21.16 -10.74
C TYR A 87 13.97 -20.47 -11.49
N GLU A 88 14.18 -20.08 -12.75
CA GLU A 88 13.17 -19.41 -13.57
C GLU A 88 11.94 -20.28 -13.78
N ARG A 89 12.15 -21.57 -14.06
CA ARG A 89 11.07 -22.54 -14.22
C ARG A 89 10.30 -22.71 -12.90
N PHE A 90 11.02 -22.90 -11.80
CA PHE A 90 10.43 -23.06 -10.48
C PHE A 90 9.55 -21.86 -10.08
N PHE A 91 10.06 -20.64 -10.18
CA PHE A 91 9.30 -19.44 -9.82
C PHE A 91 8.06 -19.24 -10.71
N ASN A 92 8.18 -19.51 -12.02
CA ASN A 92 7.05 -19.47 -12.93
C ASN A 92 5.97 -20.49 -12.55
N GLU A 93 6.36 -21.72 -12.19
CA GLU A 93 5.42 -22.75 -11.72
C GLU A 93 4.68 -22.31 -10.44
N GLN A 94 5.36 -21.69 -9.48
CA GLN A 94 4.74 -21.16 -8.26
C GLN A 94 3.76 -20.01 -8.53
N ILE A 95 4.11 -19.09 -9.45
CA ILE A 95 3.22 -18.00 -9.87
C ILE A 95 1.98 -18.57 -10.56
N MET A 96 2.16 -19.54 -11.46
CA MET A 96 1.05 -20.17 -12.18
C MET A 96 0.14 -20.95 -11.23
N LYS A 97 0.68 -21.55 -10.16
CA LYS A 97 -0.13 -22.15 -9.08
C LYS A 97 -1.07 -21.12 -8.46
N LYS A 98 -0.55 -19.94 -8.09
CA LYS A 98 -1.35 -18.84 -7.53
C LYS A 98 -2.39 -18.28 -8.52
N LYS A 99 -2.09 -18.29 -9.82
CA LYS A 99 -3.06 -17.87 -10.84
C LYS A 99 -4.19 -18.88 -11.00
N ARG A 100 -3.86 -20.18 -10.99
CA ARG A 100 -4.84 -21.28 -11.06
C ARG A 100 -5.73 -21.37 -9.82
N ASP A 101 -5.19 -21.08 -8.63
CA ASP A 101 -5.95 -21.09 -7.37
C ASP A 101 -6.65 -19.75 -7.04
N HIS A 102 -6.59 -18.78 -7.96
CA HIS A 102 -7.16 -17.44 -7.82
C HIS A 102 -6.66 -16.62 -6.60
N SER A 103 -5.56 -17.03 -5.96
CA SER A 103 -4.91 -16.26 -4.89
C SER A 103 -3.89 -15.23 -5.38
N TYR A 104 -3.61 -15.21 -6.68
CA TYR A 104 -2.75 -14.20 -7.31
C TYR A 104 -3.34 -12.80 -7.15
N ARG A 105 -2.52 -11.85 -6.69
CA ARG A 105 -2.97 -10.49 -6.37
C ARG A 105 -2.54 -9.52 -7.47
N VAL A 106 -3.50 -8.78 -8.00
CA VAL A 106 -3.26 -7.60 -8.83
C VAL A 106 -3.72 -6.38 -8.05
N PHE A 107 -2.78 -5.51 -7.67
CA PHE A 107 -3.09 -4.36 -6.83
C PHE A 107 -3.77 -3.24 -7.62
N LYS A 108 -4.82 -2.66 -7.03
CA LYS A 108 -5.43 -1.43 -7.52
C LYS A 108 -4.52 -0.24 -7.19
N LYS A 109 -4.32 0.64 -8.16
CA LYS A 109 -3.51 1.85 -8.00
C LYS A 109 -4.42 2.98 -7.52
N VAL A 110 -4.30 3.38 -6.25
CA VAL A 110 -5.23 4.33 -5.60
C VAL A 110 -4.46 5.39 -4.84
N ASN A 111 -4.77 6.67 -5.10
CA ASN A 111 -4.31 7.82 -4.31
C ASN A 111 -5.48 8.41 -3.52
N ARG A 112 -5.42 8.35 -2.18
CA ARG A 112 -6.45 8.89 -1.29
C ARG A 112 -6.36 10.41 -1.22
N LEU A 113 -7.49 11.11 -1.22
CA LEU A 113 -7.53 12.57 -1.18
C LEU A 113 -7.51 13.08 0.26
N ALA A 114 -6.59 13.99 0.58
CA ALA A 114 -6.37 14.51 1.94
C ALA A 114 -6.90 15.95 2.15
N GLY A 115 -7.58 16.51 1.16
CA GLY A 115 -8.20 17.84 1.25
C GLY A 115 -9.42 17.85 2.17
N ASP A 116 -9.78 19.04 2.66
CA ASP A 116 -10.86 19.19 3.64
C ASP A 116 -12.20 18.73 3.06
N GLY A 117 -12.88 17.83 3.78
CA GLY A 117 -14.13 17.21 3.33
C GLY A 117 -13.97 16.16 2.22
N LEU A 118 -12.75 15.78 1.83
CA LEU A 118 -12.53 14.80 0.76
C LEU A 118 -12.44 13.34 1.25
N PHE A 119 -12.28 13.08 2.55
CA PHE A 119 -12.38 11.71 3.06
C PHE A 119 -13.83 11.20 2.93
N PRO A 120 -14.10 9.98 2.39
CA PRO A 120 -13.17 8.90 2.04
C PRO A 120 -12.93 8.72 0.53
N HIS A 121 -12.88 9.80 -0.25
CA HIS A 121 -12.68 9.76 -1.71
C HIS A 121 -11.20 9.57 -2.12
N ALA A 122 -11.00 9.03 -3.31
CA ALA A 122 -9.69 8.75 -3.90
C ALA A 122 -9.73 8.83 -5.44
N LEU A 123 -8.56 8.84 -6.06
CA LEU A 123 -8.37 8.65 -7.51
C LEU A 123 -7.76 7.27 -7.77
N GLU A 124 -8.31 6.56 -8.75
CA GLU A 124 -7.90 5.22 -9.19
C GLU A 124 -7.23 5.28 -10.58
N TYR A 125 -6.16 4.49 -10.78
CA TYR A 125 -5.27 4.57 -11.95
C TYR A 125 -4.94 3.20 -12.58
N SER A 126 -5.69 2.14 -12.29
CA SER A 126 -5.40 0.82 -12.92
C SER A 126 -5.73 0.84 -14.41
N GLU A 127 -6.67 1.67 -14.83
CA GLU A 127 -6.93 1.98 -16.23
C GLU A 127 -6.06 3.17 -16.69
N ARG A 128 -5.92 3.40 -18.01
CA ARG A 128 -5.12 4.52 -18.56
C ARG A 128 -5.72 5.92 -18.27
N ARG A 129 -6.68 6.02 -17.37
CA ARG A 129 -7.40 7.25 -17.02
C ARG A 129 -7.60 7.35 -15.52
N GLU A 130 -7.64 8.57 -15.02
CA GLU A 130 -7.99 8.86 -13.63
C GLU A 130 -9.48 8.64 -13.41
N LYS A 131 -9.84 7.86 -12.38
CA LYS A 131 -11.22 7.58 -12.03
C LYS A 131 -11.50 7.97 -10.57
N PRO A 132 -12.38 8.95 -10.31
CA PRO A 132 -12.84 9.24 -8.96
C PRO A 132 -13.59 8.05 -8.36
N ILE A 133 -13.24 7.68 -7.13
CA ILE A 133 -13.86 6.58 -6.39
C ILE A 133 -14.10 6.95 -4.92
N THR A 134 -14.97 6.18 -4.27
CA THR A 134 -15.16 6.20 -2.81
C THR A 134 -14.54 4.93 -2.23
N VAL A 135 -13.67 5.06 -1.22
CA VAL A 135 -12.95 3.93 -0.63
C VAL A 135 -13.71 3.38 0.58
N TRP A 136 -14.06 2.09 0.54
CA TRP A 136 -14.78 1.39 1.62
C TRP A 136 -13.96 0.30 2.32
N CYS A 137 -12.74 0.06 1.87
CA CYS A 137 -11.83 -0.97 2.38
C CYS A 137 -10.59 -0.40 3.07
N SER A 138 -10.62 0.89 3.42
CA SER A 138 -9.52 1.55 4.14
C SER A 138 -9.56 1.19 5.62
N ASN A 139 -8.39 0.93 6.21
CA ASN A 139 -8.24 0.80 7.66
C ASN A 139 -7.99 2.14 8.37
N ASP A 140 -7.97 3.25 7.65
CA ASP A 140 -8.04 4.59 8.25
C ASP A 140 -9.47 4.91 8.66
N TYR A 141 -9.92 4.28 9.74
CA TYR A 141 -11.33 4.22 10.16
C TYR A 141 -11.93 5.58 10.47
N LEU A 142 -11.14 6.49 11.02
CA LEU A 142 -11.57 7.81 11.47
C LEU A 142 -11.09 8.95 10.57
N GLY A 143 -10.42 8.64 9.44
CA GLY A 143 -9.85 9.65 8.56
C GLY A 143 -8.67 10.42 9.18
N MET A 144 -8.01 9.84 10.19
CA MET A 144 -6.94 10.52 10.94
C MET A 144 -5.71 10.76 10.07
N SER A 145 -5.51 10.00 8.98
CA SER A 145 -4.41 10.25 8.06
C SER A 145 -4.53 11.60 7.34
N ALA A 146 -5.73 12.19 7.28
CA ALA A 146 -5.97 13.51 6.67
C ALA A 146 -6.38 14.58 7.69
N HIS A 147 -6.43 14.26 8.99
CA HIS A 147 -6.85 15.20 10.02
C HIS A 147 -5.92 16.43 10.06
N PRO A 148 -6.44 17.68 10.04
CA PRO A 148 -5.61 18.89 9.95
C PRO A 148 -4.55 18.99 11.07
N GLY A 149 -4.89 18.60 12.29
CA GLY A 149 -3.94 18.58 13.41
C GLY A 149 -2.81 17.57 13.24
N VAL A 150 -3.08 16.41 12.65
CA VAL A 150 -2.06 15.38 12.39
C VAL A 150 -1.13 15.83 11.28
N LYS A 151 -1.69 16.35 10.17
CA LYS A 151 -0.91 16.89 9.05
C LYS A 151 0.06 17.97 9.51
N ARG A 152 -0.42 18.93 10.32
CA ARG A 152 0.43 20.01 10.87
C ARG A 152 1.56 19.46 11.74
N ALA A 153 1.27 18.55 12.67
CA ALA A 153 2.31 17.96 13.53
C ALA A 153 3.40 17.22 12.73
N VAL A 154 3.02 16.54 11.63
CA VAL A 154 3.97 15.89 10.72
C VAL A 154 4.80 16.92 9.94
N GLN A 155 4.17 17.97 9.43
CA GLN A 155 4.87 19.06 8.73
C GLN A 155 5.89 19.75 9.63
N ASP A 156 5.49 20.11 10.86
CA ASP A 156 6.36 20.75 11.84
C ASP A 156 7.58 19.86 12.20
N ALA A 157 7.36 18.54 12.32
CA ALA A 157 8.44 17.59 12.60
C ALA A 157 9.38 17.46 11.39
N LEU A 158 8.84 17.42 10.18
CA LEU A 158 9.63 17.34 8.94
C LEU A 158 10.51 18.58 8.75
N ASP A 159 9.97 19.77 8.99
CA ASP A 159 10.71 21.03 8.85
C ASP A 159 11.84 21.16 9.87
N ARG A 160 11.65 20.64 11.09
CA ARG A 160 12.64 20.74 12.19
C ARG A 160 13.68 19.62 12.19
N HIS A 161 13.29 18.41 11.80
CA HIS A 161 14.08 17.21 12.05
C HIS A 161 14.34 16.37 10.78
N GLY A 162 13.77 16.74 9.64
CA GLY A 162 13.86 15.95 8.42
C GLY A 162 12.96 14.71 8.44
N SER A 163 13.13 13.84 7.46
CA SER A 163 12.22 12.72 7.21
C SER A 163 12.60 11.42 7.94
N GLY A 164 13.89 11.10 8.01
CA GLY A 164 14.38 9.84 8.57
C GLY A 164 15.09 10.05 9.90
N ALA A 165 14.97 9.07 10.80
CA ALA A 165 15.68 9.07 12.08
C ALA A 165 17.21 8.95 11.93
N GLY A 166 17.71 8.49 10.78
CA GLY A 166 19.14 8.45 10.47
C GLY A 166 19.93 7.33 11.16
N GLY A 167 19.30 6.45 11.92
CA GLY A 167 19.98 5.33 12.58
C GLY A 167 19.04 4.39 13.33
N THR A 168 19.61 3.38 14.01
CA THR A 168 18.84 2.47 14.87
C THR A 168 18.59 3.10 16.24
N ARG A 169 17.70 2.52 17.07
CA ARG A 169 17.45 3.05 18.43
C ARG A 169 18.73 3.24 19.25
N ASN A 170 19.70 2.33 19.10
CA ASN A 170 20.96 2.41 19.84
C ASN A 170 21.99 3.37 19.22
N ILE A 171 21.87 3.68 17.92
CA ILE A 171 22.86 4.45 17.17
C ILE A 171 22.14 5.61 16.47
N SER A 172 22.12 6.78 17.11
CA SER A 172 21.55 8.06 16.64
C SER A 172 20.07 8.08 16.22
N GLY A 173 19.35 6.95 16.26
CA GLY A 173 17.95 6.86 15.82
C GLY A 173 16.90 6.99 16.93
N ASN A 174 17.30 7.18 18.19
CA ASN A 174 16.37 7.43 19.28
C ASN A 174 16.17 8.94 19.48
N SER A 175 14.95 9.42 19.25
CA SER A 175 14.59 10.83 19.40
C SER A 175 13.51 11.01 20.47
N LEU A 176 13.35 12.25 20.97
CA LEU A 176 12.29 12.58 21.94
C LEU A 176 10.89 12.25 21.43
N HIS A 177 10.66 12.21 20.11
CA HIS A 177 9.38 11.80 19.55
C HIS A 177 9.07 10.32 19.80
N HIS A 178 10.08 9.46 19.79
CA HIS A 178 9.92 8.04 20.10
C HIS A 178 9.52 7.86 21.57
N GLU A 179 10.30 8.42 22.49
CA GLU A 179 10.06 8.29 23.93
C GLU A 179 8.73 8.91 24.37
N ARG A 180 8.35 10.07 23.81
CA ARG A 180 7.06 10.70 24.09
C ARG A 180 5.89 9.84 23.59
N LEU A 181 6.02 9.24 22.41
CA LEU A 181 4.98 8.37 21.87
C LEU A 181 4.88 7.07 22.68
N GLU A 182 6.00 6.46 23.06
CA GLU A 182 6.04 5.30 23.97
C GLU A 182 5.37 5.62 25.31
N SER A 183 5.71 6.76 25.92
CA SER A 183 5.09 7.21 27.17
C SER A 183 3.57 7.41 27.03
N LYS A 184 3.13 8.05 25.92
CA LYS A 184 1.69 8.27 25.67
C LYS A 184 0.92 6.99 25.37
N LEU A 185 1.55 6.01 24.72
CA LEU A 185 0.95 4.69 24.50
C LEU A 185 0.83 3.91 25.81
N ALA A 186 1.85 3.97 26.68
CA ALA A 186 1.80 3.36 28.01
C ALA A 186 0.67 3.96 28.86
N GLU A 187 0.54 5.29 28.87
CA GLU A 187 -0.55 6.02 29.53
C GLU A 187 -1.93 5.61 28.97
N LEU A 188 -2.07 5.59 27.64
CA LEU A 188 -3.31 5.22 26.96
C LEU A 188 -3.80 3.81 27.35
N HIS A 189 -2.86 2.87 27.49
CA HIS A 189 -3.16 1.47 27.83
C HIS A 189 -3.08 1.17 29.33
N GLN A 190 -2.82 2.16 30.17
CA GLN A 190 -2.63 2.00 31.62
C GLN A 190 -1.58 0.93 31.94
N LYS A 191 -0.43 1.00 31.26
CA LYS A 191 0.73 0.12 31.47
C LYS A 191 1.94 0.92 31.92
N GLU A 192 2.89 0.23 32.55
CA GLU A 192 4.13 0.82 33.06
C GLU A 192 5.02 1.36 31.92
N ALA A 193 5.03 0.67 30.78
CA ALA A 193 5.83 1.04 29.61
C ALA A 193 5.18 0.56 28.31
N ALA A 194 5.62 1.14 27.19
CA ALA A 194 5.33 0.68 25.83
C ALA A 194 6.60 0.76 24.99
N LEU A 195 6.65 0.02 23.88
CA LEU A 195 7.80 -0.06 22.99
C LEU A 195 7.36 0.03 21.53
N LEU A 196 8.01 0.90 20.76
CA LEU A 196 7.73 1.10 19.34
C LEU A 196 8.46 0.10 18.45
N PHE A 197 7.74 -0.38 17.43
CA PHE A 197 8.25 -1.21 16.34
C PHE A 197 7.88 -0.59 15.00
N THR A 198 8.52 -1.05 13.91
CA THR A 198 8.26 -0.56 12.54
C THR A 198 6.84 -0.87 12.05
N SER A 199 6.21 -1.92 12.58
CA SER A 199 4.81 -2.25 12.36
C SER A 199 4.30 -3.18 13.46
N CYS A 200 2.97 -3.30 13.61
CA CYS A 200 2.37 -4.25 14.53
C CYS A 200 2.64 -5.72 14.13
N PHE A 201 2.88 -6.01 12.84
CA PHE A 201 3.34 -7.33 12.41
C PHE A 201 4.69 -7.68 13.05
N VAL A 202 5.65 -6.76 12.98
CA VAL A 202 6.99 -6.95 13.58
C VAL A 202 6.91 -6.97 15.11
N ALA A 203 6.05 -6.14 15.71
CA ALA A 203 5.81 -6.16 17.15
C ALA A 203 5.31 -7.54 17.61
N ASN A 204 4.30 -8.10 16.95
CA ASN A 204 3.75 -9.41 17.28
C ASN A 204 4.79 -10.52 17.11
N ASP A 205 5.44 -10.56 15.94
CA ASP A 205 6.46 -11.57 15.63
C ASP A 205 7.61 -11.54 16.65
N SER A 206 8.20 -10.36 16.86
CA SER A 206 9.34 -10.19 17.76
C SER A 206 8.97 -10.50 19.21
N THR A 207 7.82 -10.01 19.68
CA THR A 207 7.41 -10.18 21.08
C THR A 207 7.07 -11.63 21.38
N LEU A 208 6.25 -12.27 20.53
CA LEU A 208 5.86 -13.68 20.71
C LEU A 208 7.08 -14.59 20.63
N PHE A 209 7.91 -14.42 19.60
CA PHE A 209 9.13 -15.23 19.44
C PHE A 209 10.07 -15.07 20.63
N THR A 210 10.31 -13.83 21.07
CA THR A 210 11.25 -13.56 22.17
C THR A 210 10.75 -14.16 23.49
N LEU A 211 9.47 -13.97 23.81
CA LEU A 211 8.89 -14.53 25.03
C LEU A 211 8.94 -16.06 25.02
N ALA A 212 8.47 -16.71 23.96
CA ALA A 212 8.46 -18.17 23.91
C ALA A 212 9.86 -18.79 23.89
N LYS A 213 10.83 -18.11 23.28
CA LYS A 213 12.22 -18.57 23.29
C LYS A 213 12.87 -18.47 24.67
N LEU A 214 12.52 -17.46 25.46
CA LEU A 214 13.17 -17.18 26.74
C LEU A 214 12.49 -17.84 27.93
N LEU A 215 11.17 -18.08 27.86
CA LEU A 215 10.41 -18.69 28.94
C LEU A 215 10.52 -20.22 28.88
N PRO A 216 11.01 -20.89 29.94
CA PRO A 216 11.19 -22.34 29.94
C PRO A 216 9.85 -23.06 29.86
N GLY A 217 9.71 -24.00 28.91
CA GLY A 217 8.49 -24.78 28.73
C GLY A 217 7.31 -23.98 28.16
N CYS A 218 7.56 -22.82 27.52
CA CYS A 218 6.52 -22.05 26.87
C CYS A 218 6.12 -22.69 25.53
N GLU A 219 4.85 -23.11 25.44
CA GLU A 219 4.20 -23.58 24.23
C GLU A 219 3.24 -22.48 23.72
N ILE A 220 3.30 -22.15 22.43
CA ILE A 220 2.44 -21.13 21.76
C ILE A 220 1.31 -21.82 21.00
#